data_AF-A0A349XPI9-F1
#
_entry.id   AF-A0A349XPI9-F1
#
_cell.length_a   1.000
_cell.length_b   1.000
_cell.length_c   1.000
_cell.angle_alpha   90.00
_cell.angle_beta   90.00
_cell.angle_gamma   90.00
#
_symmetry.space_group_name_H-M   'P 1'
#
loop_
_entity.id
_entity.type
_entity.pdbx_description
1 polymer ?
#
loop_
_entity_poly.entity_id
_entity_poly.type
_entity_poly.pdbx_seq_one_letter_code
_entity_poly.pdbx_strand_id
1 'polypeptide(L)' 'FAANNVTQLYEIGSGKVLTGLARRIDKTVNGVAVNGAADIDQLLATLIG' A
#
# COMPACT_ATOMS: atom_id res chain seq x y z
N PHE A 1 -5.39 -10.99 -3.07
CA PHE A 1 -5.65 -9.71 -3.75
C PHE A 1 -5.42 -9.86 -5.25
N ALA A 2 -4.25 -10.37 -5.65
CA ALA A 2 -3.89 -10.56 -7.06
C ALA A 2 -4.90 -11.42 -7.85
N ALA A 3 -5.48 -12.46 -7.24
CA ALA A 3 -6.54 -13.28 -7.84
C ALA A 3 -7.82 -12.49 -8.20
N ASN A 4 -8.01 -11.31 -7.60
CA ASN A 4 -9.08 -10.37 -7.91
C ASN A 4 -8.51 -9.09 -8.56
N ASN A 5 -7.38 -9.18 -9.26
CA ASN A 5 -6.73 -8.09 -10.00
C ASN A 5 -6.29 -6.89 -9.13
N VAL A 6 -6.17 -7.07 -7.81
CA VAL A 6 -5.63 -6.05 -6.91
C VAL A 6 -4.17 -6.40 -6.57
N THR A 7 -3.23 -5.62 -7.11
CA THR A 7 -1.78 -5.84 -6.92
C THR A 7 -1.11 -4.77 -6.06
N GLN A 8 -1.74 -3.59 -5.95
CA GLN A 8 -1.30 -2.50 -5.07
C GLN A 8 -2.18 -2.41 -3.83
N LEU A 9 -1.54 -2.36 -2.65
CA LEU A 9 -2.20 -2.08 -1.38
C LEU A 9 -1.59 -0.86 -0.72
N TYR A 10 -2.45 0.02 -0.22
CA TYR A 10 -2.06 1.19 0.57
C TYR A 10 -2.57 1.01 2.01
N GLU A 11 -1.68 0.99 2.98
CA GLU A 11 -2.00 0.91 4.42
C GLU A 11 -2.11 2.33 4.97
N ILE A 12 -3.32 2.72 5.38
CA ILE A 12 -3.59 4.07 5.88
C ILE A 12 -3.52 4.08 7.41
N GLY A 13 -2.56 4.81 7.97
CA GLY A 13 -2.37 4.90 9.42
C GLY A 13 -0.91 4.78 9.83
N SER A 14 -0.67 4.69 11.13
CA SER A 14 0.69 4.62 11.69
C SER A 14 1.30 3.22 11.55
N GLY A 15 2.54 3.16 11.07
CA GLY A 15 3.32 1.95 10.95
C GLY A 15 3.15 1.27 9.60
N LYS A 16 3.45 -0.04 9.56
CA LYS A 16 3.49 -0.83 8.32
C LYS A 16 3.10 -2.31 8.55
N VAL A 17 2.23 -2.55 9.52
CA VAL A 17 1.90 -3.91 9.95
C VAL A 17 1.17 -4.65 8.84
N LEU A 18 0.12 -4.06 8.27
CA LEU A 18 -0.67 -4.68 7.21
C LEU A 18 0.16 -4.85 5.93
N THR A 19 1.00 -3.88 5.59
CA THR A 19 1.97 -3.94 4.49
C THR A 19 2.90 -5.13 4.66
N GLY A 20 3.45 -5.31 5.88
CA GLY A 20 4.30 -6.44 6.22
C GLY A 20 3.58 -7.79 6.15
N LEU A 21 2.33 -7.86 6.63
CA LEU A 21 1.51 -9.07 6.57
C LEU A 21 1.11 -9.43 5.13
N ALA A 22 0.69 -8.44 4.34
CA ALA A 22 0.30 -8.63 2.94
C ALA A 22 1.43 -9.25 2.11
N ARG A 23 2.67 -8.78 2.30
CA ARG A 23 3.85 -9.33 1.61
C ARG A 23 4.20 -10.77 2.03
N ARG A 24 3.86 -11.17 3.27
CA ARG A 24 4.04 -12.54 3.76
C ARG A 24 2.96 -13.48 3.22
N ILE A 25 1.74 -12.98 3.03
CA ILE A 25 0.62 -13.72 2.44
C ILE A 25 0.87 -13.94 0.94
N ASP A 26 1.26 -12.88 0.23
CA ASP A 26 1.49 -12.92 -1.21
C ASP A 26 2.66 -12.01 -1.57
N LYS A 27 3.72 -12.57 -2.15
CA LYS A 27 4.93 -11.81 -2.51
C LYS A 27 4.76 -11.00 -3.79
N THR A 28 3.70 -11.26 -4.55
CA THR A 28 3.43 -10.59 -5.83
C THR A 28 2.71 -9.26 -5.65
N VAL A 29 2.06 -9.06 -4.50
CA VAL A 29 1.48 -7.75 -4.14
C VAL A 29 2.55 -6.79 -3.62
N ASN A 30 2.36 -5.52 -3.93
CA ASN A 30 3.16 -4.42 -3.44
C ASN A 30 2.35 -3.62 -2.41
N GLY A 31 2.90 -3.46 -1.22
CA GLY A 31 2.27 -2.73 -0.13
C GLY A 31 3.03 -1.44 0.16
N VAL A 32 2.29 -0.35 0.36
CA VAL A 32 2.82 0.99 0.66
C VAL A 32 2.14 1.49 1.93
N ALA A 33 2.92 1.90 2.93
CA ALA A 33 2.39 2.52 4.13
C ALA A 33 2.24 4.03 3.95
N VAL A 34 1.12 4.58 4.42
CA VAL A 34 0.76 6.00 4.33
C VAL A 34 0.56 6.52 5.76
N ASN A 35 1.62 7.09 6.33
CA ASN A 35 1.72 7.43 7.75
C ASN A 35 1.36 8.88 8.06
N GLY A 36 1.36 9.77 7.06
CA GLY A 36 1.12 11.19 7.26
C GLY A 36 1.09 11.99 5.97
N ALA A 37 1.08 13.32 6.10
CA ALA A 37 0.82 14.25 4.99
C ALA A 37 1.76 14.05 3.78
N ALA A 38 3.07 13.89 4.00
CA ALA A 38 4.02 13.68 2.91
C ALA A 38 3.76 12.40 2.11
N ASP A 39 3.36 11.32 2.78
CA ASP A 39 3.02 10.06 2.12
C ASP A 39 1.70 10.19 1.33
N ILE A 40 0.75 11.00 1.85
CA ILE A 40 -0.52 11.30 1.17
C ILE A 40 -0.25 12.07 -0.13
N ASP A 41 0.60 13.08 -0.10
CA ASP A 41 0.95 13.87 -1.29
C ASP A 41 1.58 12.97 -2.37
N GLN A 42 2.49 12.07 -1.98
CA GLN A 42 3.10 11.09 -2.88
C GLN A 42 2.07 10.10 -3.45
N LEU A 43 1.15 9.62 -2.61
CA LEU A 43 0.07 8.73 -3.03
C LEU A 43 -0.83 9.41 -4.05
N LEU A 44 -1.26 10.65 -3.79
CA LEU A 44 -2.10 11.41 -4.71
C LEU A 44 -1.40 11.59 -6.06
N ALA A 45 -0.13 12.01 -6.07
CA ALA A 45 0.63 12.12 -7.32
C ALA A 45 0.67 10.80 -8.13
N THR A 46 0.61 9.65 -7.46
CA THR A 46 0.60 8.33 -8.12
C THR A 46 -0.79 7.92 -8.64
N LEU A 47 -1.87 8.33 -7.96
CA LEU A 47 -3.24 7.89 -8.29
C LEU A 47 -3.93 8.77 -9.31
N ILE A 48 -3.62 10.07 -9.32
CA ILE A 48 -4.32 11.07 -10.14
C ILE A 48 -3.39 11.88 -11.06
N GLY A 49 -2.07 11.68 -10.97
CA GLY A 49 -1.08 12.24 -11.90
C GLY A 49 -0.88 11.34 -13.11
#